data_AF-A0A4Q6BWH5-F1
#
_entry.id   AF-A0A4Q6BWH5-F1
#
_cell.length_a   1.000
_cell.length_b   1.000
_cell.length_c   1.000
_cell.angle_alpha   90.00
_cell.angle_beta   90.00
_cell.angle_gamma   90.00
#
_symmetry.space_group_name_H-M   'P 1'
#
loop_
_entity.id
_entity.type
_entity.pdbx_description
1 polymer ?
#
loop_
_entity_poly.entity_id
_entity_poly.type
_entity_poly.pdbx_seq_one_letter_code
_entity_poly.pdbx_strand_id
1 'polypeptide(L)'
;MNVMLLAAGEGTRLRPHTLIRPKPTIPFLNLPLAAYPLSLLEDMRVDRLVVNTFHLPTKVVDLFINLNHGARKLHFSHEINQIMGSGGGLG
;
A
#
# COMPACT_ATOMS: atom_id res chain seq x y z
N MET A 1 -2.28 -14.41 10.94
CA MET A 1 -3.18 -14.06 9.82
C MET A 1 -2.40 -13.44 8.65
N ASN A 2 -2.82 -13.65 7.41
CA ASN A 2 -2.26 -12.96 6.24
C ASN A 2 -3.17 -11.81 5.83
N VAL A 3 -2.58 -10.64 5.53
CA VAL A 3 -3.29 -9.42 5.12
C VAL A 3 -2.75 -8.97 3.78
N MET A 4 -3.63 -8.52 2.90
CA MET A 4 -3.25 -7.81 1.69
C MET A 4 -3.75 -6.37 1.73
N LEU A 5 -2.85 -5.41 1.50
CA LEU A 5 -3.18 -4.00 1.36
C LEU A 5 -3.12 -3.60 -0.12
N LEU A 6 -4.27 -3.14 -0.64
CA LEU A 6 -4.40 -2.74 -2.03
C LEU A 6 -3.89 -1.30 -2.24
N ALA A 7 -2.67 -1.18 -2.76
CA ALA A 7 -1.95 0.07 -3.02
C ALA A 7 -1.63 0.32 -4.52
N ALA A 8 -2.02 -0.58 -5.43
CA ALA A 8 -1.77 -0.50 -6.87
C ALA A 8 -2.66 0.51 -7.66
N GLY A 9 -3.40 1.41 -7.00
CA GLY A 9 -4.25 2.39 -7.68
C GLY A 9 -3.50 3.66 -8.10
N GLU A 10 -3.74 4.14 -9.34
CA GLU A 10 -3.20 5.43 -9.81
C GLU A 10 -3.70 6.65 -9.03
N GLY A 11 -4.88 6.55 -8.38
CA GLY A 11 -5.45 7.65 -7.61
C GLY A 11 -5.73 8.90 -8.46
N THR A 12 -6.28 8.71 -9.66
CA THR A 12 -6.50 9.78 -10.65
C THR A 12 -7.37 10.93 -10.14
N ARG A 13 -8.30 10.65 -9.22
CA ARG A 13 -9.16 11.65 -8.56
C ARG A 13 -8.42 12.60 -7.62
N LEU A 14 -7.18 12.26 -7.23
CA LEU A 14 -6.32 13.08 -6.36
C LEU A 14 -5.22 13.80 -7.16
N ARG A 15 -5.32 13.84 -8.49
CA ARG A 15 -4.41 14.64 -9.31
C ARG A 15 -4.61 16.14 -9.00
N PRO A 16 -3.54 16.95 -9.03
CA PRO A 16 -2.20 16.62 -9.54
C PRO A 16 -1.27 15.92 -8.52
N HIS A 17 -1.66 15.76 -7.25
CA HIS A 17 -0.77 15.21 -6.21
C HIS A 17 -0.26 13.81 -6.54
N THR A 18 -1.14 12.97 -7.10
CA THR A 18 -0.79 11.61 -7.46
C THR A 18 0.21 11.48 -8.59
N LEU A 19 0.47 12.55 -9.36
CA LEU A 19 1.50 12.52 -10.41
C LEU A 19 2.92 12.36 -9.85
N ILE A 20 3.17 12.83 -8.62
CA ILE A 20 4.50 12.80 -8.00
C ILE A 20 4.57 11.93 -6.73
N ARG A 21 3.41 11.59 -6.14
CA ARG A 21 3.29 10.80 -4.90
C ARG A 21 2.15 9.79 -5.03
N PRO A 22 2.40 8.47 -5.02
CA PRO A 22 1.30 7.51 -5.09
C PRO A 22 0.37 7.67 -3.87
N LYS A 23 -0.92 7.38 -4.04
CA LYS A 23 -1.95 7.58 -2.99
C LYS A 23 -1.52 7.14 -1.59
N PRO A 24 -0.92 5.94 -1.37
CA PRO A 24 -0.52 5.49 -0.03
C PRO A 24 0.46 6.42 0.68
N THR A 25 1.29 7.14 -0.08
CA THR A 25 2.35 8.04 0.41
C THR A 25 1.88 9.47 0.68
N ILE A 26 0.65 9.83 0.30
CA ILE A 26 0.14 11.18 0.48
C ILE A 26 0.00 11.45 1.98
N PRO A 27 0.57 12.55 2.51
CA PRO A 27 0.40 12.92 3.90
C PRO A 27 -1.02 13.44 4.13
N PHE A 28 -1.66 12.94 5.17
CA PHE A 28 -2.94 13.40 5.69
C PHE A 28 -2.82 13.45 7.21
N LEU A 29 -3.14 14.61 7.82
CA LEU A 29 -2.97 14.86 9.26
C LEU A 29 -1.63 14.33 9.83
N ASN A 30 -0.52 14.66 9.15
CA ASN A 30 0.85 14.28 9.50
C ASN A 30 1.23 12.79 9.37
N LEU A 31 0.34 11.94 8.87
CA LEU A 31 0.62 10.53 8.59
C LEU A 31 0.43 10.21 7.10
N PRO A 32 1.17 9.25 6.53
CA PRO A 32 0.88 8.78 5.18
C PRO A 32 -0.50 8.11 5.16
N LEU A 33 -1.26 8.24 4.07
CA LEU A 33 -2.58 7.62 3.94
C LEU A 33 -2.59 6.11 4.19
N ALA A 34 -1.48 5.42 3.97
CA ALA A 34 -1.32 4.00 4.29
C ALA A 34 -1.37 3.68 5.80
N ALA A 35 -1.08 4.63 6.69
CA ALA A 35 -1.07 4.39 8.13
C ALA A 35 -2.47 4.11 8.68
N TYR A 36 -3.50 4.78 8.14
CA TYR A 36 -4.89 4.64 8.60
C TYR A 36 -5.46 3.22 8.45
N PRO A 37 -5.36 2.53 7.30
CA PRO A 37 -5.80 1.14 7.22
C PRO A 37 -4.92 0.20 8.04
N LEU A 38 -3.65 0.53 8.29
CA LEU A 38 -2.77 -0.28 9.12
C LEU A 38 -3.10 -0.18 10.62
N SER A 39 -3.63 0.95 11.08
CA SER A 39 -4.07 1.07 12.48
C SER A 39 -5.21 0.11 12.82
N LEU A 40 -6.00 -0.30 11.83
CA LEU A 40 -7.02 -1.34 11.99
C LEU A 40 -6.43 -2.74 12.28
N LEU A 41 -5.12 -2.91 12.08
CA LEU A 41 -4.41 -4.18 12.27
C LEU A 41 -3.63 -4.23 13.59
N GLU A 42 -3.59 -3.16 14.39
CA GLU A 42 -2.74 -3.06 15.58
C GLU A 42 -3.01 -4.17 16.61
N ASP A 43 -4.28 -4.52 16.82
CA ASP A 43 -4.70 -5.57 17.75
C ASP A 43 -4.67 -6.99 17.12
N MET A 44 -4.23 -7.11 15.86
CA MET A 44 -4.24 -8.36 15.11
C MET A 44 -2.83 -8.96 14.99
N ARG A 45 -2.73 -10.28 15.17
CA ARG A 45 -1.50 -11.02 14.87
C ARG A 45 -1.36 -11.24 13.36
N VAL A 46 -0.70 -10.29 12.68
CA VAL A 46 -0.41 -10.36 11.24
C VAL A 46 0.93 -11.09 11.00
N ASP A 47 0.87 -12.28 10.43
CA ASP A 47 2.06 -13.08 10.07
C ASP A 47 2.69 -12.58 8.77
N ARG A 48 1.86 -12.14 7.82
CA ARG A 48 2.28 -11.67 6.51
C ARG A 48 1.42 -10.49 6.07
N LEU A 49 2.07 -9.39 5.71
CA LEU A 49 1.48 -8.28 4.98
C LEU A 49 1.96 -8.32 3.53
N VAL A 50 1.02 -8.34 2.58
CA VAL A 50 1.28 -8.23 1.14
C VAL A 50 0.79 -6.88 0.65
N VAL A 51 1.61 -6.13 -0.06
CA VAL A 51 1.25 -4.83 -0.62
C VAL A 51 1.37 -4.91 -2.14
N ASN A 52 0.28 -4.74 -2.88
CA ASN A 52 0.40 -4.62 -4.33
C ASN A 52 0.82 -3.20 -4.74
N THR A 53 1.59 -3.09 -5.82
CA THR A 53 2.16 -1.84 -6.30
C THR A 53 2.04 -1.75 -7.81
N PHE A 54 1.77 -0.56 -8.35
CA PHE A 54 1.67 -0.29 -9.79
C PHE A 54 2.19 1.12 -10.10
N HIS A 55 1.47 2.14 -9.65
CA HIS A 55 1.84 3.54 -9.87
C HIS A 55 2.95 3.97 -8.91
N LEU A 56 4.09 4.42 -9.44
CA LEU A 56 5.28 4.82 -8.67
C LEU A 56 5.67 3.77 -7.59
N PRO A 57 5.94 2.51 -7.99
CA PRO A 57 5.99 1.38 -7.07
C PRO A 57 7.15 1.50 -6.07
N THR A 58 8.29 2.08 -6.47
CA THR A 58 9.44 2.33 -5.60
C THR A 58 9.07 3.16 -4.38
N LYS A 59 8.28 4.22 -4.55
CA LYS A 59 7.84 5.07 -3.44
C LYS A 59 6.90 4.35 -2.47
N VAL A 60 6.09 3.41 -2.98
CA VAL A 60 5.24 2.57 -2.13
C VAL A 60 6.10 1.58 -1.35
N VAL A 61 7.06 0.93 -2.01
CA VAL A 61 8.01 0.02 -1.35
C VAL A 61 8.78 0.74 -0.23
N ASP A 62 9.35 1.91 -0.55
CA ASP A 62 10.09 2.73 0.42
C ASP A 62 9.22 3.11 1.62
N LEU A 63 7.96 3.48 1.39
CA LEU A 63 7.03 3.79 2.48
C LEU A 63 6.84 2.60 3.41
N PHE A 64 6.51 1.42 2.88
CA PHE A 64 6.17 0.26 3.71
C PHE A 64 7.37 -0.37 4.40
N ILE A 65 8.58 -0.23 3.85
CA ILE A 65 9.82 -0.63 4.55
C ILE A 65 10.07 0.24 5.79
N ASN A 66 9.77 1.54 5.71
CA ASN A 66 10.06 2.50 6.78
C ASN A 66 8.91 2.68 7.79
N LEU A 67 7.73 2.15 7.48
CA LEU A 67 6.54 2.32 8.31
C LEU A 67 6.36 1.15 9.27
N ASN A 68 6.05 1.43 10.54
CA ASN A 68 5.75 0.39 11.51
C ASN A 68 4.37 -0.22 11.22
N HIS A 69 4.36 -1.36 10.55
CA HIS A 69 3.15 -2.06 10.13
C HIS A 69 2.76 -3.25 11.03
N GLY A 70 3.55 -3.57 12.07
CA GLY A 70 3.28 -4.66 13.02
C GLY A 70 3.38 -6.11 12.47
N ALA A 71 3.32 -6.31 11.16
CA ALA A 71 3.42 -7.63 10.53
C ALA A 71 4.81 -8.28 10.65
N ARG A 72 4.85 -9.61 10.85
CA ARG A 72 6.10 -10.38 10.96
C ARG A 72 6.87 -10.49 9.64
N LYS A 73 6.16 -10.48 8.50
CA LYS A 73 6.74 -10.54 7.15
C LYS A 73 6.05 -9.53 6.25
N LEU A 74 6.83 -8.86 5.41
CA LEU A 74 6.37 -7.94 4.38
C LEU A 74 6.73 -8.48 2.99
N HIS A 75 5.77 -8.47 2.07
CA HIS A 75 5.96 -8.84 0.67
C HIS A 75 5.32 -7.81 -0.24
N PHE A 76 5.87 -7.66 -1.44
CA PHE A 76 5.33 -6.80 -2.48
C PHE A 76 4.86 -7.63 -3.66
N SER A 77 3.67 -7.31 -4.18
CA SER A 77 3.16 -7.82 -5.45
C SER A 77 3.24 -6.69 -6.48
N HIS A 78 4.10 -6.83 -7.49
CA HIS A 78 4.25 -5.80 -8.51
C HIS A 78 3.28 -6.09 -9.66
N GLU A 79 2.29 -5.22 -9.83
CA GLU A 79 1.45 -5.19 -11.03
C GLU A 79 2.23 -4.39 -12.07
N ILE A 80 2.75 -5.06 -13.11
CA ILE A 80 3.70 -4.45 -14.06
C ILE A 80 3.00 -3.99 -15.34
N ASN A 81 1.94 -4.68 -15.79
CA ASN A 81 1.36 -4.48 -17.12
C ASN A 81 -0.11 -4.02 -17.14
N GLN A 82 -0.88 -4.26 -16.08
CA GLN A 82 -2.28 -3.86 -15.99
C GLN A 82 -2.72 -3.83 -14.52
N ILE A 83 -3.54 -2.85 -14.13
CA ILE A 83 -4.20 -2.87 -12.82
C ILE A 83 -5.18 -4.04 -12.82
N MET A 84 -4.93 -5.09 -12.05
CA MET A 84 -5.71 -6.33 -12.11
C MET A 84 -7.06 -6.24 -11.33
N GLY A 85 -7.48 -5.03 -10.97
CA GLY A 85 -8.61 -4.78 -10.10
C GLY A 85 -8.39 -5.30 -8.67
N SER A 86 -9.38 -5.15 -7.79
CA SER A 86 -9.28 -5.63 -6.40
C SER A 86 -9.24 -7.15 -6.28
N GLY A 87 -9.79 -7.88 -7.27
CA GLY A 87 -9.81 -9.34 -7.30
C GLY A 87 -8.54 -9.99 -7.84
N GLY A 88 -7.85 -9.35 -8.80
CA GLY A 88 -6.66 -9.93 -9.42
C GLY A 88 -5.38 -9.79 -8.58
N GLY A 89 -5.36 -8.90 -7.59
CA GLY A 89 -4.23 -8.76 -6.67
C GLY A 89 -4.06 -9.93 -5.68
N LEU A 90 -5.09 -10.76 -5.48
CA LEU A 90 -5.05 -11.92 -4.58
C LEU A 90 -4.46 -13.19 -5.24
N GLY A 91 -4.22 -13.16 -6.56
CA GLY A 91 -3.73 -14.29 -7.36
C GLY A 91 -2.22 -14.49 -7.32
#